data_AF-A0A2D8HNN3-F1
#
_entry.id   AF-A0A2D8HNN3-F1
#
_cell.length_a   1.000
_cell.length_b   1.000
_cell.length_c   1.000
_cell.angle_alpha   90.00
_cell.angle_beta   90.00
_cell.angle_gamma   90.00
#
_symmetry.space_group_name_H-M   'P 1'
#
loop_
_entity.id
_entity.type
_entity.pdbx_description
1 polymer ?
#
loop_
_entity_poly.entity_id
_entity_poly.type
_entity_poly.pdbx_seq_one_letter_code
_entity_poly.pdbx_strand_id
1 'polypeptide(L)' 'LAGVFLHDVGKSVAGLSIPLRIVATLVGPRTKRFTSYHDHERIGAQLLREAGSSSLTIETALGNGRWGPALRLADDV' A
#
# COMPACT_ATOMS: atom_id res chain seq x y z
N LEU A 1 -8.69 6.02 -11.69
CA LEU A 1 -8.30 4.64 -12.07
C LEU A 1 -6.81 4.40 -11.86
N ALA A 2 -5.90 5.29 -12.28
CA ALA A 2 -4.46 5.14 -12.04
C ALA A 2 -4.12 4.82 -10.56
N GLY A 3 -4.73 5.53 -9.60
CA GLY A 3 -4.51 5.26 -8.17
C GLY A 3 -5.05 3.91 -7.68
N VAL A 4 -6.00 3.29 -8.38
CA VAL A 4 -6.47 1.92 -8.09
C VAL A 4 -5.39 0.92 -8.48
N PHE A 5 -4.80 1.04 -9.67
CA PHE A 5 -3.67 0.18 -10.06
C PHE A 5 -2.42 0.36 -9.19
N LEU A 6 -2.24 1.55 -8.64
CA LEU A 6 -1.04 1.92 -7.89
C LEU A 6 -1.23 1.85 -6.37
N HIS A 7 -2.38 1.40 -5.85
CA HIS A 7 -2.62 1.33 -4.41
C HIS A 7 -1.56 0.49 -3.68
N ASP A 8 -1.07 -0.57 -4.35
CA ASP A 8 -0.09 -1.50 -3.80
C ASP A 8 1.36 -1.19 -4.14
N VAL A 9 1.65 -0.05 -4.78
CA VAL A 9 3.01 0.28 -5.22
C VAL A 9 4.00 0.31 -4.04
N GLY A 10 3.54 0.68 -2.85
CA GLY A 10 4.35 0.67 -1.63
C GLY A 10 4.73 -0.73 -1.13
N LYS A 11 3.98 -1.78 -1.46
CA LYS A 11 4.31 -3.17 -1.10
C LYS A 11 5.60 -3.64 -1.80
N SER A 12 5.98 -3.00 -2.92
CA SER A 12 7.24 -3.25 -3.64
C SER A 12 8.48 -2.89 -2.82
N VAL A 13 8.38 -1.89 -1.93
CA VAL A 13 9.51 -1.44 -1.10
C VAL A 13 9.85 -2.44 0.01
N ALA A 14 8.84 -3.12 0.56
CA ALA A 14 9.04 -4.13 1.59
C ALA A 14 9.74 -5.40 1.06
N GLY A 15 9.61 -5.65 -0.25
CA GLY A 15 10.22 -6.78 -0.95
C GLY A 15 9.85 -8.14 -0.36
N LEU A 16 8.68 -8.28 0.29
CA LEU A 16 8.26 -9.52 0.93
C LEU A 16 7.68 -10.51 -0.09
N SER A 17 8.15 -11.76 -0.03
CA SER A 17 7.49 -12.89 -0.69
C SER A 17 6.14 -13.17 -0.04
N ILE A 18 5.23 -13.87 -0.74
CA ILE A 18 3.90 -14.20 -0.23
C ILE A 18 3.93 -14.88 1.16
N PRO A 19 4.78 -15.90 1.43
CA PRO A 19 4.86 -16.49 2.76
C PRO A 19 5.27 -15.49 3.86
N LEU A 20 6.19 -14.57 3.54
CA LEU A 20 6.61 -13.54 4.48
C LEU A 20 5.53 -12.48 4.74
N ARG A 21 4.65 -12.21 3.76
CA ARG A 21 3.49 -11.33 3.95
C ARG A 21 2.50 -11.94 4.92
N ILE A 22 2.20 -13.24 4.77
CA ILE A 22 1.35 -13.98 5.72
C ILE A 22 1.92 -13.89 7.14
N VAL A 23 3.21 -14.16 7.30
CA VAL A 23 3.88 -14.03 8.61
C VAL A 23 3.79 -12.59 9.12
N ALA A 24 4.07 -11.58 8.28
CA ALA A 24 4.01 -10.17 8.66
C ALA A 24 2.61 -9.73 9.13
N THR A 25 1.56 -10.26 8.51
CA THR A 25 0.17 -10.04 8.93
C THR A 25 -0.08 -10.65 10.31
N LEU A 26 0.40 -11.86 10.56
CA LEU A 26 0.19 -12.57 11.84
C LEU A 26 0.99 -11.98 13.01
N VAL A 27 2.27 -11.62 12.80
CA VAL A 27 3.14 -11.18 13.90
C VAL A 27 3.22 -9.66 14.04
N GLY A 28 2.73 -8.91 13.05
CA GLY A 28 2.80 -7.46 13.00
C GLY A 28 4.20 -6.91 12.63
N PRO A 29 4.44 -5.61 12.81
CA PRO A 29 5.64 -4.91 12.33
C PRO A 29 6.91 -5.15 13.19
N ARG A 30 7.31 -6.42 13.35
CA ARG A 30 8.45 -6.83 14.21
C ARG A 30 9.83 -6.61 13.60
N THR A 31 9.90 -6.38 12.29
CA THR A 31 11.14 -6.13 11.55
C THR A 31 10.95 -4.93 10.63
N LYS A 32 12.04 -4.27 10.21
CA LYS A 32 11.96 -3.13 9.27
C LYS A 32 11.18 -3.46 8.00
N ARG A 33 11.30 -4.67 7.47
CA ARG A 33 10.56 -5.10 6.27
C ARG A 33 9.08 -5.32 6.56
N PHE A 34 8.72 -5.80 7.75
CA PHE A 34 7.33 -5.95 8.16
C PHE A 34 6.70 -4.59 8.46
N THR A 35 7.42 -3.67 9.10
CA THR A 35 7.01 -2.27 9.25
C THR A 35 6.76 -1.63 7.89
N SER A 36 7.69 -1.79 6.95
CA SER A 36 7.51 -1.27 5.58
C SER A 36 6.34 -1.93 4.83
N TYR A 37 6.03 -3.20 5.11
CA TYR A 37 4.86 -3.87 4.56
C TYR A 37 3.57 -3.32 5.16
N HIS A 38 3.52 -3.04 6.46
CA HIS A 38 2.34 -2.43 7.10
C HIS A 38 2.17 -0.94 6.70
N ASP A 39 3.27 -0.22 6.49
CA ASP A 39 3.29 1.19 6.07
C ASP A 39 3.12 1.39 4.55
N HIS A 40 2.74 0.35 3.81
CA HIS A 40 2.80 0.37 2.34
C HIS A 40 1.93 1.47 1.72
N GLU A 41 0.79 1.84 2.29
CA GLU A 41 -0.04 2.95 1.80
C GLU A 41 0.71 4.29 1.88
N ARG A 42 1.34 4.57 3.03
CA ARG A 42 2.12 5.80 3.26
C ARG A 42 3.33 5.86 2.32
N ILE A 43 4.04 4.75 2.17
CA ILE A 43 5.20 4.64 1.28
C ILE A 43 4.76 4.80 -0.18
N GLY A 44 3.65 4.16 -0.57
CA GLY A 44 3.08 4.28 -1.91
C GLY A 44 2.69 5.72 -2.25
N ALA A 45 2.04 6.43 -1.33
CA ALA A 45 1.70 7.83 -1.50
C ALA A 45 2.94 8.73 -1.63
N GLN A 46 4.02 8.44 -0.90
CA GLN A 46 5.28 9.16 -1.05
C GLN A 46 5.89 8.94 -2.45
N LEU A 47 5.96 7.70 -2.92
CA LEU A 47 6.46 7.38 -4.27
C LEU A 47 5.64 8.09 -5.36
N LEU A 48 4.31 8.14 -5.22
CA LEU A 48 3.43 8.82 -6.16
C LEU A 48 3.64 10.33 -6.17
N ARG A 49 3.89 10.95 -5.01
CA ARG A 49 4.24 12.38 -4.90
C ARG A 49 5.57 12.68 -5.58
N GLU A 50 6.59 11.88 -5.31
CA GLU A 50 7.92 12.01 -5.92
C GLU A 50 7.86 11.83 -7.45
N ALA A 51 6.97 10.96 -7.94
CA ALA A 51 6.71 10.77 -9.36
C ALA A 51 5.84 11.87 -10.02
N GLY A 52 5.42 12.90 -9.27
CA GLY A 52 4.59 13.99 -9.79
C GLY A 52 3.13 13.59 -10.10
N SER A 53 2.61 12.56 -9.44
CA SER A 53 1.23 12.10 -9.65
C SER A 53 0.21 13.14 -9.17
N SER A 54 -0.96 13.16 -9.83
CA SER A 54 -2.08 14.01 -9.39
C SER A 54 -2.55 13.70 -7.97
N SER A 55 -3.06 14.72 -7.27
CA SER A 55 -3.66 14.59 -5.92
C SER A 55 -4.73 13.50 -5.88
N LEU A 56 -5.60 13.45 -6.90
CA LEU A 56 -6.63 12.42 -7.04
C LEU A 56 -6.04 11.00 -7.09
N THR A 57 -4.91 10.81 -7.77
CA THR A 57 -4.22 9.51 -7.86
C THR A 57 -3.65 9.10 -6.52
N ILE A 58 -3.02 10.03 -5.80
CA ILE A 58 -2.46 9.80 -4.47
C ILE A 58 -3.57 9.49 -3.46
N GLU A 59 -4.65 10.26 -3.44
CA GLU A 59 -5.79 10.03 -2.55
C GLU A 59 -6.46 8.68 -2.83
N THR A 60 -6.63 8.32 -4.10
CA THR A 60 -7.19 7.02 -4.46
C THR A 60 -6.27 5.88 -3.99
N ALA A 61 -4.95 6.01 -4.15
CA ALA A 61 -3.99 4.99 -3.72
C ALA A 61 -3.90 4.84 -2.18
N LEU A 62 -4.27 5.87 -1.42
CA LEU A 62 -4.40 5.84 0.04
C LEU A 62 -5.75 5.26 0.50
N GLY A 63 -6.57 4.72 -0.39
CA GLY A 63 -7.90 4.23 -0.04
C GLY A 63 -8.88 5.34 0.37
N ASN A 64 -8.64 6.58 -0.06
CA ASN A 64 -9.55 7.71 0.18
C ASN A 64 -10.52 7.93 -1.00
N GLY A 65 -11.67 8.54 -0.70
CA GLY A 65 -12.69 8.87 -1.69
C GLY A 65 -13.53 7.67 -2.15
N ARG A 66 -14.13 7.78 -3.34
CA ARG A 66 -15.22 6.88 -3.80
C ARG A 66 -14.85 5.39 -3.87
N TRP A 67 -13.57 5.08 -4.06
CA TRP A 67 -13.07 3.70 -4.22
C TRP A 67 -12.48 3.13 -2.94
N GLY A 68 -12.33 3.95 -1.89
CA GLY A 68 -11.70 3.58 -0.64
C GLY A 68 -12.24 2.31 0.03
N PRO A 69 -13.57 2.16 0.16
CA PRO A 69 -14.15 0.94 0.73
C PRO A 69 -13.82 -0.33 -0.06
N ALA A 70 -13.82 -0.24 -1.40
CA ALA A 70 -13.49 -1.38 -2.25
C ALA A 70 -12.01 -1.74 -2.21
N LEU A 71 -11.14 -0.74 -2.05
CA LEU A 71 -9.69 -0.95 -1.92
C LEU A 71 -9.35 -1.62 -0.58
N ARG A 72 -9.92 -1.14 0.54
CA ARG A 72 -9.74 -1.81 1.85
C ARG A 72 -10.24 -3.25 1.85
N LEU A 73 -11.39 -3.51 1.22
CA LEU A 73 -11.89 -4.88 1.04
C LEU A 73 -10.93 -5.76 0.24
N ALA A 74 -10.21 -5.21 -0.73
CA ALA A 74 -9.23 -5.95 -1.52
C ALA A 74 -7.93 -6.22 -0.74
N ASP A 75 -7.60 -5.40 0.28
CA ASP A 75 -6.44 -5.62 1.15
C ASP A 75 -6.68 -6.69 2.23
N ASP A 76 -7.94 -6.96 2.58
CA ASP A 76 -8.33 -7.96 3.58
C ASP A 76 -8.36 -9.42 3.04
N VAL A 77 -7.93 -9.66 1.79
CA VAL A 77 -7.93 -10.98 1.11
C VAL A 77 -6.55 -11.59 0.98
#